data_AF-A0A2E9VVF0-F1
#
_entry.id   AF-A0A2E9VVF0-F1
#
_cell.length_a   1.000
_cell.length_b   1.000
_cell.length_c   1.000
_cell.angle_alpha   90.00
_cell.angle_beta   90.00
_cell.angle_gamma   90.00
#
_symmetry.space_group_name_H-M   'P 1'
#
loop_
_entity.id
_entity.type
_entity.pdbx_description
1 polymer ?
#
loop_
_entity_poly.entity_id
_entity_poly.type
_entity_poly.pdbx_seq_one_letter_code
_entity_poly.pdbx_strand_id
1 'polypeptide(L)'
;MRLLMTASEMRKLLAAILIKKGMYAVEAETVAQRMIDADIMGRSEFGCLSVVESVKSIDLGDIDPRALSMKKSETPATAWIDANEGMGHVAASKGTTEAIEKAKAVGIGAVVISNSQNLGSPLVYARLVAQAGMIGCCLTSPPSSPEMEAELEEQTFFGRQPAAFAVPAHEATIGYEFSFGVDRPLRHQIPAELSASLGLLQCLLTSGLTGAKTPPEKTRGPLNERFEHFIIAIDPAAFAGPEKLAKTVESLVRHVDSQENSPAYRAAITESPFAPEESTLQQIHELAQKLKVSVN
;
A
#
# COMPACT_ATOMS: atom_id res chain seq x y z
N MET A 1 3.44 -22.99 -23.77
CA MET A 1 2.00 -22.69 -23.92
C MET A 1 1.77 -21.44 -23.09
N ARG A 2 1.50 -20.30 -23.71
CA ARG A 2 1.40 -19.02 -22.99
C ARG A 2 0.17 -19.09 -22.09
N LEU A 3 0.37 -19.14 -20.77
CA LEU A 3 -0.72 -19.02 -19.80
C LEU A 3 -1.29 -17.61 -19.98
N LEU A 4 -2.54 -17.50 -20.43
CA LEU A 4 -3.25 -16.23 -20.50
C LEU A 4 -4.35 -16.29 -19.44
N MET A 5 -4.36 -15.31 -18.54
CA MET A 5 -5.34 -15.21 -17.46
C MET A 5 -5.79 -13.76 -17.33
N THR A 6 -7.10 -13.55 -17.31
CA THR A 6 -7.70 -12.25 -17.07
C THR A 6 -7.52 -11.83 -15.60
N ALA A 7 -7.60 -10.52 -15.32
CA ALA A 7 -7.55 -10.02 -13.94
C ALA A 7 -8.63 -10.66 -13.05
N SER A 8 -9.82 -10.94 -13.60
CA SER A 8 -10.92 -11.59 -12.89
C SER A 8 -10.61 -13.04 -12.53
N GLU A 9 -10.05 -13.81 -13.45
CA GLU A 9 -9.64 -15.20 -13.21
C GLU A 9 -8.50 -15.27 -12.19
N MET A 10 -7.51 -14.37 -12.32
CA MET A 10 -6.41 -14.30 -11.37
C MET A 10 -6.91 -13.96 -9.97
N ARG A 11 -7.78 -12.94 -9.84
CA ARG A 11 -8.37 -12.56 -8.55
C ARG A 11 -9.07 -13.74 -7.87
N LYS A 12 -9.86 -14.51 -8.62
CA LYS A 12 -10.53 -15.72 -8.09
C LYS A 12 -9.52 -16.78 -7.65
N LEU A 13 -8.44 -16.98 -8.41
CA LEU A 13 -7.38 -17.94 -8.07
C LEU A 13 -6.68 -17.54 -6.77
N LEU A 14 -6.28 -16.28 -6.65
CA LEU A 14 -5.65 -15.74 -5.45
C LEU A 14 -6.55 -15.88 -4.22
N ALA A 15 -7.82 -15.49 -4.34
CA ALA A 15 -8.78 -15.63 -3.25
C ALA A 15 -8.95 -17.10 -2.83
N ALA A 16 -9.06 -18.02 -3.79
CA ALA A 16 -9.17 -19.45 -3.51
C ALA A 16 -7.93 -20.03 -2.81
N ILE A 17 -6.72 -19.59 -3.20
CA ILE A 17 -5.46 -19.94 -2.51
C ILE A 17 -5.48 -19.48 -1.06
N LEU A 18 -5.87 -18.22 -0.81
CA LEU A 18 -5.89 -17.64 0.53
C LEU A 18 -6.97 -18.27 1.42
N ILE A 19 -8.15 -18.57 0.88
CA ILE A 19 -9.20 -19.33 1.57
C ILE A 19 -8.69 -20.72 1.95
N LYS A 20 -7.96 -21.39 1.05
CA LYS A 20 -7.34 -22.70 1.33
C LYS A 20 -6.34 -22.61 2.50
N LYS A 21 -5.72 -21.45 2.71
CA LYS A 21 -4.84 -21.14 3.84
C LYS A 21 -5.56 -20.66 5.09
N GLY A 22 -6.89 -20.71 5.10
CA GLY A 22 -7.71 -20.50 6.29
C GLY A 22 -8.24 -19.08 6.45
N MET A 23 -8.01 -18.19 5.47
CA MET A 23 -8.58 -16.84 5.47
C MET A 23 -10.09 -16.85 5.29
N TYR A 24 -10.77 -15.87 5.90
CA TYR A 24 -12.18 -15.61 5.62
C TYR A 24 -12.36 -15.18 4.16
N ALA A 25 -13.40 -15.69 3.50
CA ALA A 25 -13.61 -15.46 2.07
C ALA A 25 -13.67 -13.96 1.70
N VAL A 26 -14.35 -13.14 2.50
CA VAL A 26 -14.45 -11.69 2.27
C VAL A 26 -13.09 -11.00 2.35
N GLU A 27 -12.23 -11.44 3.27
CA GLU A 27 -10.89 -10.88 3.44
C GLU A 27 -9.95 -11.37 2.34
N ALA A 28 -10.02 -12.65 1.96
CA ALA A 28 -9.27 -13.20 0.83
C ALA A 28 -9.60 -12.50 -0.50
N GLU A 29 -10.88 -12.21 -0.76
CA GLU A 29 -11.31 -11.42 -1.93
C GLU A 29 -10.76 -9.99 -1.88
N THR A 30 -10.70 -9.39 -0.69
CA THR A 30 -10.09 -8.07 -0.50
C THR A 30 -8.60 -8.10 -0.82
N VAL A 31 -7.85 -9.05 -0.27
CA VAL A 31 -6.42 -9.21 -0.56
C VAL A 31 -6.19 -9.41 -2.06
N ALA A 32 -6.91 -10.35 -2.67
CA ALA A 32 -6.79 -10.63 -4.10
C ALA A 32 -7.07 -9.40 -4.96
N GLN A 33 -8.10 -8.62 -4.62
CA GLN A 33 -8.38 -7.37 -5.34
C GLN A 33 -7.25 -6.36 -5.18
N ARG A 34 -6.68 -6.18 -3.97
CA ARG A 34 -5.57 -5.24 -3.75
C ARG A 34 -4.29 -5.63 -4.51
N MET A 35 -3.99 -6.93 -4.62
CA MET A 35 -2.87 -7.42 -5.43
C MET A 35 -3.09 -7.14 -6.93
N ILE A 36 -4.32 -7.32 -7.43
CA ILE A 36 -4.68 -6.97 -8.81
C ILE A 36 -4.60 -5.47 -9.05
N ASP A 37 -5.06 -4.67 -8.08
CA ASP A 37 -4.98 -3.20 -8.16
C ASP A 37 -3.52 -2.75 -8.29
N ALA A 38 -2.59 -3.35 -7.53
CA ALA A 38 -1.16 -3.07 -7.64
C ALA A 38 -0.60 -3.41 -9.04
N ASP A 39 -0.93 -4.58 -9.60
CA ASP A 39 -0.50 -4.93 -10.96
C ASP A 39 -1.03 -3.97 -12.03
N ILE A 40 -2.31 -3.58 -11.93
CA ILE A 40 -2.92 -2.59 -12.84
C ILE A 40 -2.24 -1.22 -12.69
N MET A 41 -1.64 -0.93 -11.55
CA MET A 41 -0.92 0.32 -11.31
C MET A 41 0.58 0.22 -11.70
N GLY A 42 0.99 -0.87 -12.35
CA GLY A 42 2.39 -1.10 -12.73
C GLY A 42 3.31 -1.38 -11.54
N ARG A 43 2.74 -1.79 -10.39
CA ARG A 43 3.43 -2.10 -9.14
C ARG A 43 3.48 -3.62 -8.92
N SER A 44 3.94 -4.33 -9.95
CA SER A 44 3.87 -5.79 -10.01
C SER A 44 4.71 -6.52 -8.96
N GLU A 45 5.74 -5.87 -8.40
CA GLU A 45 6.49 -6.36 -7.23
C GLU A 45 5.62 -6.46 -5.97
N PHE A 46 4.54 -5.67 -5.90
CA PHE A 46 3.53 -5.70 -4.85
C PHE A 46 2.21 -6.36 -5.31
N GLY A 47 2.19 -6.89 -6.54
CA GLY A 47 1.01 -7.45 -7.20
C GLY A 47 0.77 -8.92 -6.87
N CYS A 48 0.22 -9.67 -7.82
CA CYS A 48 -0.24 -11.06 -7.63
C CYS A 48 0.85 -12.01 -7.11
N LEU A 49 2.12 -11.80 -7.47
CA LEU A 49 3.22 -12.67 -7.04
C LEU A 49 3.39 -12.68 -5.51
N SER A 50 3.00 -11.61 -4.83
CA SER A 50 3.10 -11.47 -3.37
C SER A 50 2.25 -12.51 -2.60
N VAL A 51 1.31 -13.19 -3.25
CA VAL A 51 0.57 -14.32 -2.67
C VAL A 51 1.50 -15.46 -2.26
N VAL A 52 2.59 -15.68 -3.00
CA VAL A 52 3.54 -16.76 -2.72
C VAL A 52 4.22 -16.53 -1.38
N GLU A 53 4.64 -15.30 -1.12
CA GLU A 53 5.25 -14.92 0.15
C GLU A 53 4.22 -14.90 1.28
N SER A 54 3.02 -14.35 1.02
CA SER A 54 1.93 -14.34 2.00
C SER A 54 1.59 -15.75 2.48
N VAL A 55 1.55 -16.74 1.58
CA VAL A 55 1.31 -18.13 1.95
C VAL A 55 2.43 -18.70 2.83
N LYS A 56 3.70 -18.37 2.55
CA LYS A 56 4.81 -18.82 3.39
C LYS A 56 4.72 -18.19 4.79
N SER A 57 4.44 -16.90 4.89
CA SER A 57 4.31 -16.22 6.18
C SER A 57 3.12 -16.73 7.00
N ILE A 58 2.01 -17.11 6.33
CA ILE A 58 0.90 -17.83 6.99
C ILE A 58 1.36 -19.21 7.48
N ASP A 59 2.07 -19.98 6.65
CA ASP A 59 2.55 -21.33 7.02
C ASP A 59 3.55 -21.31 8.18
N LEU A 60 4.33 -20.22 8.30
CA LEU A 60 5.24 -19.99 9.42
C LEU A 60 4.51 -19.48 10.68
N GLY A 61 3.28 -19.00 10.56
CA GLY A 61 2.51 -18.41 11.66
C GLY A 61 2.86 -16.94 11.95
N ASP A 62 3.53 -16.26 11.02
CA ASP A 62 3.81 -14.83 11.12
C ASP A 62 2.59 -13.97 10.75
N ILE A 63 1.76 -14.48 9.83
CA ILE A 63 0.45 -13.91 9.50
C ILE A 63 -0.63 -14.81 10.09
N ASP A 64 -1.49 -14.26 10.94
CA ASP A 64 -2.71 -14.96 11.35
C ASP A 64 -3.79 -14.77 10.26
N PRO A 65 -4.15 -15.82 9.49
CA PRO A 65 -5.12 -15.71 8.41
C PRO A 65 -6.55 -15.46 8.93
N ARG A 66 -6.79 -15.58 10.24
CA ARG A 66 -8.10 -15.37 10.88
C ARG A 66 -8.11 -14.17 11.83
N ALA A 67 -7.06 -13.37 11.83
CA ALA A 67 -6.98 -12.16 12.62
C ALA A 67 -8.13 -11.21 12.31
N LEU A 68 -8.73 -10.65 13.35
CA LEU A 68 -9.76 -9.63 13.24
C LEU A 68 -9.19 -8.31 13.73
N SER A 69 -9.16 -7.31 12.84
CA SER A 69 -8.72 -5.97 13.20
C SER A 69 -9.65 -5.34 14.24
N MET A 70 -9.09 -4.73 15.28
CA MET A 70 -9.83 -4.10 16.36
C MET A 70 -9.55 -2.61 16.44
N LYS A 71 -10.61 -1.80 16.50
CA LYS A 71 -10.49 -0.37 16.76
C LYS A 71 -10.18 -0.15 18.25
N LYS A 72 -9.03 0.45 18.55
CA LYS A 72 -8.53 0.68 19.91
C LYS A 72 -9.02 2.02 20.49
N SER A 73 -9.12 3.03 19.64
CA SER A 73 -9.66 4.35 19.99
C SER A 73 -10.13 5.09 18.74
N GLU A 74 -11.04 6.04 18.92
CA GLU A 74 -11.44 6.94 17.84
C GLU A 74 -11.94 8.30 18.34
N THR A 75 -11.91 9.25 17.41
CA THR A 75 -12.56 10.56 17.47
C THR A 75 -13.36 10.76 16.18
N PRO A 76 -14.08 11.87 16.00
CA PRO A 76 -14.73 12.17 14.72
C PRO A 76 -13.75 12.20 13.53
N ALA A 77 -12.48 12.59 13.76
CA ALA A 77 -11.47 12.76 12.70
C ALA A 77 -10.36 11.70 12.71
N THR A 78 -10.23 10.89 13.76
CA THR A 78 -9.11 9.95 13.91
C THR A 78 -9.53 8.56 14.37
N ALA A 79 -8.78 7.52 14.01
CA ALA A 79 -8.91 6.18 14.60
C ALA A 79 -7.55 5.49 14.74
N TRP A 80 -7.44 4.63 15.75
CA TRP A 80 -6.36 3.66 15.88
C TRP A 80 -6.93 2.24 15.73
N ILE A 81 -6.40 1.49 14.76
CA ILE A 81 -6.74 0.10 14.49
C ILE A 81 -5.54 -0.79 14.83
N ASP A 82 -5.77 -1.83 15.61
CA ASP A 82 -4.82 -2.94 15.79
C ASP A 82 -5.20 -4.04 14.81
N ALA A 83 -4.28 -4.42 13.92
CA ALA A 83 -4.52 -5.44 12.89
C ALA A 83 -4.41 -6.87 13.43
N ASN A 84 -3.97 -7.06 14.67
CA ASN A 84 -3.85 -8.35 15.36
C ASN A 84 -3.05 -9.39 14.53
N GLU A 85 -1.92 -8.97 13.96
CA GLU A 85 -1.02 -9.81 13.14
C GLU A 85 -1.68 -10.33 11.84
N GLY A 86 -2.78 -9.71 11.44
CA GLY A 86 -3.51 -10.03 10.21
C GLY A 86 -2.88 -9.46 8.96
N MET A 87 -3.38 -9.93 7.81
CA MET A 87 -2.96 -9.46 6.49
C MET A 87 -3.05 -7.94 6.35
N GLY A 88 -1.93 -7.32 5.96
CA GLY A 88 -1.83 -5.86 5.81
C GLY A 88 -2.84 -5.30 4.81
N HIS A 89 -3.10 -6.05 3.74
CA HIS A 89 -4.09 -5.68 2.73
C HIS A 89 -5.50 -5.52 3.28
N VAL A 90 -5.87 -6.36 4.25
CA VAL A 90 -7.17 -6.32 4.93
C VAL A 90 -7.22 -5.12 5.86
N ALA A 91 -6.23 -4.99 6.74
CA ALA A 91 -6.18 -3.92 7.72
C ALA A 91 -6.14 -2.54 7.06
N ALA A 92 -5.31 -2.37 6.03
CA ALA A 92 -5.21 -1.13 5.27
C ALA A 92 -6.49 -0.81 4.50
N SER A 93 -7.17 -1.80 3.91
CA SER A 93 -8.48 -1.56 3.26
C SER A 93 -9.56 -1.10 4.25
N LYS A 94 -9.59 -1.70 5.45
CA LYS A 94 -10.48 -1.27 6.55
C LYS A 94 -10.14 0.15 7.01
N GLY A 95 -8.86 0.44 7.23
CA GLY A 95 -8.39 1.78 7.63
C GLY A 95 -8.64 2.85 6.58
N THR A 96 -8.50 2.56 5.29
CA THR A 96 -8.86 3.47 4.20
C THR A 96 -10.36 3.78 4.21
N THR A 97 -11.21 2.76 4.38
CA THR A 97 -12.66 2.95 4.46
C THR A 97 -13.03 3.87 5.62
N GLU A 98 -12.46 3.60 6.80
CA GLU A 98 -12.66 4.43 8.00
C GLU A 98 -12.16 5.87 7.79
N ALA A 99 -10.99 6.07 7.16
CA ALA A 99 -10.46 7.40 6.87
C ALA A 99 -11.39 8.19 5.95
N ILE A 100 -11.91 7.55 4.89
CA ILE A 100 -12.87 8.17 3.97
C ILE A 100 -14.16 8.54 4.70
N GLU A 101 -14.71 7.65 5.53
CA GLU A 101 -15.94 7.91 6.28
C GLU A 101 -15.80 9.08 7.25
N LYS A 102 -14.68 9.14 7.99
CA LYS A 102 -14.37 10.27 8.88
C LYS A 102 -14.16 11.57 8.10
N ALA A 103 -13.45 11.52 6.98
CA ALA A 103 -13.26 12.69 6.12
C ALA A 103 -14.59 13.24 5.58
N LYS A 104 -15.53 12.38 5.19
CA LYS A 104 -16.89 12.81 4.78
C LYS A 104 -17.63 13.50 5.91
N ALA A 105 -17.42 13.04 7.15
CA ALA A 105 -18.14 13.55 8.31
C ALA A 105 -17.62 14.92 8.78
N VAL A 106 -16.29 15.11 8.83
CA VAL A 106 -15.69 16.28 9.47
C VAL A 106 -14.56 16.94 8.67
N GLY A 107 -14.38 16.56 7.40
CA GLY A 107 -13.41 17.15 6.46
C GLY A 107 -12.04 16.45 6.41
N ILE A 108 -11.66 15.71 7.46
CA ILE A 108 -10.42 14.93 7.51
C ILE A 108 -10.63 13.62 8.27
N GLY A 109 -10.00 12.56 7.79
CA GLY A 109 -9.89 11.27 8.47
C GLY A 109 -8.43 10.83 8.53
N ALA A 110 -7.90 10.58 9.72
CA ALA A 110 -6.55 10.05 9.92
C ALA A 110 -6.60 8.75 10.70
N VAL A 111 -6.10 7.67 10.11
CA VAL A 111 -6.16 6.33 10.69
C VAL A 111 -4.75 5.77 10.82
N VAL A 112 -4.36 5.40 12.04
CA VAL A 112 -3.13 4.65 12.30
C VAL A 112 -3.46 3.18 12.50
N ILE A 113 -2.64 2.31 11.90
CA ILE A 113 -2.79 0.86 11.96
C ILE A 113 -1.52 0.28 12.56
N SER A 114 -1.63 -0.44 13.67
CA SER A 114 -0.51 -1.12 14.32
C SER A 114 -0.61 -2.64 14.19
N ASN A 115 0.50 -3.32 14.43
CA ASN A 115 0.55 -4.79 14.54
C ASN A 115 -0.01 -5.47 13.27
N SER A 116 0.34 -4.92 12.12
CA SER A 116 -0.11 -5.34 10.80
C SER A 116 0.98 -6.10 10.05
N GLN A 117 0.67 -6.50 8.82
CA GLN A 117 1.59 -7.13 7.89
C GLN A 117 1.77 -6.27 6.63
N ASN A 118 2.55 -6.75 5.67
CA ASN A 118 2.76 -6.04 4.41
C ASN A 118 1.42 -5.75 3.71
N LEU A 119 1.19 -4.47 3.37
CA LEU A 119 -0.03 -4.02 2.68
C LEU A 119 0.07 -4.02 1.15
N GLY A 120 1.23 -4.41 0.59
CA GLY A 120 1.53 -4.26 -0.83
C GLY A 120 1.96 -2.82 -1.15
N SER A 121 1.38 -2.24 -2.19
CA SER A 121 1.67 -0.87 -2.60
C SER A 121 0.82 0.14 -1.79
N PRO A 122 1.42 1.12 -1.08
CA PRO A 122 0.66 2.18 -0.41
C PRO A 122 -0.18 3.01 -1.40
N LEU A 123 0.21 3.07 -2.67
CA LEU A 123 -0.54 3.80 -3.69
C LEU A 123 -1.93 3.24 -3.93
N VAL A 124 -2.12 1.93 -3.75
CA VAL A 124 -3.46 1.32 -3.86
C VAL A 124 -4.43 1.99 -2.90
N TYR A 125 -4.01 2.22 -1.65
CA TYR A 125 -4.85 2.81 -0.60
C TYR A 125 -5.02 4.31 -0.77
N ALA A 126 -3.96 5.03 -1.16
CA ALA A 126 -4.08 6.44 -1.51
C ALA A 126 -5.06 6.62 -2.69
N ARG A 127 -4.99 5.75 -3.70
CA ARG A 127 -5.90 5.76 -4.87
C ARG A 127 -7.35 5.50 -4.48
N LEU A 128 -7.62 4.58 -3.55
CA LEU A 128 -8.98 4.34 -3.05
C LEU A 128 -9.60 5.60 -2.42
N VAL A 129 -8.80 6.40 -1.70
CA VAL A 129 -9.24 7.69 -1.17
C VAL A 129 -9.52 8.69 -2.30
N ALA A 130 -8.63 8.78 -3.30
CA ALA A 130 -8.83 9.63 -4.47
C ALA A 130 -10.06 9.26 -5.30
N GLN A 131 -10.34 7.97 -5.46
CA GLN A 131 -11.57 7.47 -6.11
C GLN A 131 -12.83 7.84 -5.33
N ALA A 132 -12.73 8.09 -4.02
CA ALA A 132 -13.82 8.64 -3.22
C ALA A 132 -13.95 10.18 -3.32
N GLY A 133 -13.20 10.84 -4.21
CA GLY A 133 -13.23 12.28 -4.42
C GLY A 133 -12.38 13.09 -3.43
N MET A 134 -11.44 12.43 -2.74
CA MET A 134 -10.68 13.01 -1.63
C MET A 134 -9.17 12.99 -1.88
N ILE A 135 -8.40 13.87 -1.24
CA ILE A 135 -6.94 13.75 -1.28
C ILE A 135 -6.52 12.63 -0.34
N GLY A 136 -5.77 11.65 -0.87
CA GLY A 136 -5.30 10.46 -0.15
C GLY A 136 -3.81 10.47 0.12
N CYS A 137 -3.44 10.00 1.31
CA CYS A 137 -2.05 9.68 1.66
C CYS A 137 -2.02 8.33 2.39
N CYS A 138 -1.05 7.49 2.05
CA CYS A 138 -0.78 6.23 2.75
C CYS A 138 0.73 6.11 3.00
N LEU A 139 1.09 5.91 4.25
CA LEU A 139 2.45 5.67 4.72
C LEU A 139 2.53 4.28 5.32
N THR A 140 3.65 3.59 5.12
CA THR A 140 3.93 2.28 5.73
C THR A 140 5.35 2.24 6.26
N SER A 141 5.54 1.66 7.42
CA SER A 141 6.86 1.42 7.98
C SER A 141 7.12 -0.09 7.99
N PRO A 142 7.95 -0.61 7.08
CA PRO A 142 8.37 -2.02 7.12
C PRO A 142 9.39 -2.26 8.25
N PRO A 143 9.58 -3.52 8.69
CA PRO A 143 10.75 -3.88 9.50
C PRO A 143 12.04 -3.74 8.67
N SER A 144 13.15 -3.38 9.31
CA SER A 144 14.47 -3.39 8.68
C SER A 144 14.99 -4.82 8.56
N SER A 145 15.71 -5.13 7.47
CA SER A 145 16.38 -6.42 7.30
C SER A 145 17.81 -6.18 6.82
N PRO A 146 18.76 -7.08 7.09
CA PRO A 146 20.15 -6.92 6.64
C PRO A 146 20.26 -6.74 5.13
N GLU A 147 19.41 -7.43 4.34
CA GLU A 147 19.36 -7.27 2.89
C GLU A 147 18.87 -5.87 2.50
N MET A 148 17.82 -5.36 3.17
CA MET A 148 17.34 -4.01 2.94
C MET A 148 18.38 -2.98 3.36
N GLU A 149 19.05 -3.16 4.50
CA GLU A 149 20.08 -2.27 5.02
C GLU A 149 21.32 -2.23 4.12
N ALA A 150 21.70 -3.35 3.51
CA ALA A 150 22.78 -3.40 2.52
C ALA A 150 22.47 -2.63 1.23
N GLU A 151 21.19 -2.38 0.93
CA GLU A 151 20.78 -1.53 -0.18
C GLU A 151 20.75 -0.04 0.19
N LEU A 152 20.83 0.30 1.48
CA LEU A 152 20.77 1.68 1.94
C LEU A 152 22.15 2.36 1.97
N GLU A 153 22.17 3.68 1.94
CA GLU A 153 23.38 4.46 2.16
C GLU A 153 23.81 4.44 3.64
N GLU A 154 25.11 4.65 3.90
CA GLU A 154 25.71 4.75 5.25
C GLU A 154 25.00 5.75 6.19
N GLN A 155 24.14 6.63 5.66
CA GLN A 155 23.42 7.69 6.40
C GLN A 155 21.90 7.51 6.46
N THR A 156 21.38 6.32 6.18
CA THR A 156 19.95 6.04 6.33
C THR A 156 19.63 5.50 7.72
N PHE A 157 18.92 6.30 8.52
CA PHE A 157 18.63 5.94 9.91
C PHE A 157 17.35 5.12 10.09
N PHE A 158 16.46 5.12 9.09
CA PHE A 158 15.08 4.62 9.24
C PHE A 158 14.66 3.53 8.26
N GLY A 159 15.59 2.97 7.48
CA GLY A 159 15.25 1.96 6.46
C GLY A 159 14.47 2.53 5.27
N ARG A 160 13.92 1.63 4.44
CA ARG A 160 12.98 1.99 3.36
C ARG A 160 11.66 2.43 4.00
N GLN A 161 11.22 3.64 3.70
CA GLN A 161 9.93 4.17 4.19
C GLN A 161 9.03 4.52 3.00
N PRO A 162 8.21 3.56 2.51
CA PRO A 162 7.30 3.80 1.39
C PRO A 162 6.16 4.75 1.75
N ALA A 163 5.91 5.70 0.87
CA ALA A 163 4.84 6.68 0.99
C ALA A 163 4.15 6.86 -0.36
N ALA A 164 2.83 7.02 -0.32
CA ALA A 164 2.05 7.31 -1.51
C ALA A 164 1.03 8.41 -1.26
N PHE A 165 0.82 9.23 -2.29
CA PHE A 165 -0.16 10.30 -2.32
C PHE A 165 -1.00 10.15 -3.57
N ALA A 166 -2.30 10.44 -3.48
CA ALA A 166 -3.17 10.48 -4.63
C ALA A 166 -4.18 11.62 -4.53
N VAL A 167 -4.48 12.23 -5.65
CA VAL A 167 -5.45 13.31 -5.77
C VAL A 167 -6.50 12.96 -6.83
N PRO A 168 -7.77 13.35 -6.63
CA PRO A 168 -8.79 13.20 -7.65
C PRO A 168 -8.50 14.15 -8.81
N ALA A 169 -8.60 13.66 -10.05
CA ALA A 169 -8.62 14.47 -11.26
C ALA A 169 -9.77 14.04 -12.19
N HIS A 170 -10.08 14.87 -13.19
CA HIS A 170 -11.30 14.76 -13.97
C HIS A 170 -11.36 13.53 -14.90
N GLU A 171 -10.21 13.07 -15.39
CA GLU A 171 -10.10 11.92 -16.31
C GLU A 171 -9.44 10.68 -15.65
N ALA A 172 -8.71 10.85 -14.54
CA ALA A 172 -8.01 9.79 -13.83
C ALA A 172 -7.65 10.21 -12.39
N THR A 173 -7.25 9.26 -11.55
CA THR A 173 -6.55 9.57 -10.29
C THR A 173 -5.08 9.83 -10.60
N ILE A 174 -4.52 10.94 -10.09
CA ILE A 174 -3.06 11.17 -10.13
C ILE A 174 -2.49 10.66 -8.82
N GLY A 175 -1.59 9.70 -8.90
CA GLY A 175 -1.06 8.99 -7.75
C GLY A 175 0.46 8.83 -7.84
N TYR A 176 1.18 9.29 -6.82
CA TYR A 176 2.63 9.17 -6.74
C TYR A 176 3.01 8.27 -5.57
N GLU A 177 3.85 7.27 -5.84
CA GLU A 177 4.48 6.42 -4.83
C GLU A 177 5.98 6.61 -4.89
N PHE A 178 6.60 6.68 -3.73
CA PHE A 178 8.04 6.74 -3.60
C PHE A 178 8.46 6.12 -2.27
N SER A 179 9.75 5.85 -2.10
CA SER A 179 10.29 5.35 -0.84
C SER A 179 11.44 6.24 -0.39
N PHE A 180 11.31 6.83 0.80
CA PHE A 180 12.45 7.50 1.43
C PHE A 180 13.53 6.45 1.73
N GLY A 181 14.79 6.80 1.43
CA GLY A 181 15.97 5.96 1.66
C GLY A 181 16.40 5.01 0.55
N VAL A 182 15.66 4.84 -0.57
CA VAL A 182 16.00 3.78 -1.57
C VAL A 182 15.86 4.15 -3.06
N ASP A 183 15.09 5.18 -3.45
CA ASP A 183 14.69 5.29 -4.86
C ASP A 183 15.86 5.54 -5.85
N ARG A 184 16.23 4.51 -6.63
CA ARG A 184 17.51 4.41 -7.36
C ARG A 184 17.73 5.41 -8.51
N PRO A 185 16.73 5.83 -9.33
CA PRO A 185 16.99 6.75 -10.44
C PRO A 185 16.99 8.23 -10.04
N LEU A 186 16.39 8.60 -8.90
CA LEU A 186 16.34 9.98 -8.38
C LEU A 186 17.25 10.18 -7.15
N ARG A 187 17.98 9.13 -6.75
CA ARG A 187 18.87 9.02 -5.58
C ARG A 187 19.86 10.18 -5.41
N HIS A 188 20.43 10.67 -6.49
CA HIS A 188 21.40 11.78 -6.44
C HIS A 188 20.75 13.17 -6.35
N GLN A 189 19.42 13.25 -6.41
CA GLN A 189 18.68 14.50 -6.50
C GLN A 189 17.98 14.88 -5.18
N ILE A 190 17.90 13.96 -4.20
CA ILE A 190 17.26 14.22 -2.89
C ILE A 190 18.33 14.29 -1.80
N PRO A 191 18.48 15.44 -1.10
CA PRO A 191 19.44 15.56 0.01
C PRO A 191 19.20 14.53 1.12
N ALA A 192 20.27 13.96 1.66
CA ALA A 192 20.21 12.92 2.71
C ALA A 192 19.47 13.41 3.96
N GLU A 193 19.65 14.67 4.34
CA GLU A 193 19.01 15.30 5.49
C GLU A 193 17.48 15.39 5.32
N LEU A 194 17.02 15.63 4.08
CA LEU A 194 15.59 15.67 3.77
C LEU A 194 14.99 14.26 3.85
N SER A 195 15.70 13.26 3.30
CA SER A 195 15.30 11.85 3.39
C SER A 195 15.21 11.38 4.84
N ALA A 196 16.20 11.73 5.68
CA ALA A 196 16.21 11.39 7.10
C ALA A 196 15.07 12.07 7.87
N SER A 197 14.83 13.36 7.62
CA SER A 197 13.76 14.13 8.29
C SER A 197 12.36 13.59 7.95
N LEU A 198 12.13 13.24 6.68
CA LEU A 198 10.86 12.69 6.24
C LEU A 198 10.67 11.24 6.72
N GLY A 199 11.73 10.44 6.73
CA GLY A 199 11.73 9.09 7.32
C GLY A 199 11.40 9.11 8.81
N LEU A 200 11.94 10.07 9.57
CA LEU A 200 11.62 10.27 10.98
C LEU A 200 10.13 10.60 11.17
N LEU A 201 9.61 11.58 10.42
CA LEU A 201 8.21 11.96 10.49
C LEU A 201 7.29 10.78 10.19
N GLN A 202 7.62 10.01 9.15
CA GLN A 202 6.86 8.82 8.79
C GLN A 202 6.86 7.78 9.91
N CYS A 203 8.00 7.48 10.52
CA CYS A 203 8.07 6.56 11.66
C CYS A 203 7.23 7.03 12.85
N LEU A 204 7.21 8.34 13.12
CA LEU A 204 6.38 8.91 14.18
C LEU A 204 4.88 8.75 13.88
N LEU A 205 4.47 8.96 12.62
CA LEU A 205 3.07 8.83 12.19
C LEU A 205 2.58 7.39 12.14
N THR A 206 3.41 6.44 11.69
CA THR A 206 3.03 5.02 11.62
C THR A 206 3.14 4.34 12.98
N SER A 207 4.28 4.50 13.67
CA SER A 207 4.64 3.69 14.83
C SER A 207 4.58 4.49 16.13
N GLY A 208 5.08 5.73 16.12
CA GLY A 208 5.15 6.60 17.30
C GLY A 208 3.77 6.88 17.93
N LEU A 209 2.74 7.05 17.11
CA LEU A 209 1.36 7.27 17.58
C LEU A 209 0.77 6.08 18.37
N THR A 210 1.30 4.88 18.19
CA THR A 210 0.78 3.65 18.80
C THR A 210 1.72 3.06 19.85
N GLY A 211 2.92 3.64 20.00
CA GLY A 211 3.99 3.08 20.82
C GLY A 211 4.62 1.81 20.22
N ALA A 212 4.37 1.54 18.93
CA ALA A 212 5.02 0.43 18.23
C ALA A 212 6.52 0.72 18.03
N LYS A 213 7.29 -0.36 17.82
CA LYS A 213 8.73 -0.24 17.58
C LYS A 213 8.99 0.53 16.30
N THR A 214 9.93 1.46 16.34
CA THR A 214 10.46 2.16 15.16
C THR A 214 11.80 1.55 14.75
N PRO A 215 12.22 1.67 13.49
CA PRO A 215 13.63 1.49 13.13
C PRO A 215 14.54 2.36 14.03
N PRO A 216 15.70 1.88 14.49
CA PRO A 216 16.35 0.60 14.14
C PRO A 216 15.90 -0.60 15.00
N GLU A 217 15.08 -0.42 16.04
CA GLU A 217 14.64 -1.51 16.94
C GLU A 217 13.64 -2.47 16.29
N LYS A 218 13.11 -2.06 15.13
CA LYS A 218 12.14 -2.78 14.33
C LYS A 218 12.82 -3.65 13.28
N THR A 219 13.42 -4.75 13.69
CA THR A 219 14.17 -5.67 12.83
C THR A 219 13.31 -6.87 12.38
N ARG A 220 13.59 -7.38 11.18
CA ARG A 220 12.98 -8.58 10.60
C ARG A 220 13.52 -9.81 11.33
N GLY A 221 12.62 -10.63 11.87
CA GLY A 221 12.92 -11.90 12.54
C GLY A 221 12.31 -13.09 11.80
N PRO A 222 12.61 -14.34 12.23
CA PRO A 222 12.04 -15.57 11.64
C PRO A 222 10.51 -15.67 11.81
N LEU A 223 10.00 -14.99 12.84
CA LEU A 223 8.60 -14.64 13.08
C LEU A 223 8.67 -13.19 13.58
N ASN A 224 7.68 -12.37 13.25
CA ASN A 224 7.48 -10.97 13.62
C ASN A 224 7.85 -9.91 12.56
N GLU A 225 7.37 -10.06 11.32
CA GLU A 225 7.48 -9.02 10.27
C GLU A 225 6.52 -7.84 10.47
N ARG A 226 6.36 -7.31 11.70
CA ARG A 226 5.30 -6.32 11.98
C ARG A 226 5.43 -5.08 11.08
N PHE A 227 4.30 -4.60 10.56
CA PHE A 227 4.16 -3.34 9.84
C PHE A 227 3.25 -2.39 10.61
N GLU A 228 3.53 -1.10 10.48
CA GLU A 228 2.61 -0.05 10.89
C GLU A 228 2.30 0.85 9.70
N HIS A 229 1.05 1.29 9.64
CA HIS A 229 0.54 2.06 8.51
C HIS A 229 -0.17 3.32 9.01
N PHE A 230 -0.16 4.36 8.19
CA PHE A 230 -0.87 5.60 8.47
C PHE A 230 -1.56 6.09 7.21
N ILE A 231 -2.87 6.32 7.30
CA ILE A 231 -3.71 6.67 6.16
C ILE A 231 -4.43 7.98 6.48
N ILE A 232 -4.37 8.93 5.55
CA ILE A 232 -5.12 10.19 5.61
C ILE A 232 -6.05 10.29 4.40
N ALA A 233 -7.28 10.74 4.68
CA ALA A 233 -8.21 11.25 3.69
C ALA A 233 -8.59 12.71 4.02
N ILE A 234 -8.58 13.58 3.02
CA ILE A 234 -8.95 15.00 3.14
C ILE A 234 -10.06 15.29 2.15
N ASP A 235 -11.23 15.71 2.64
CA ASP A 235 -12.38 16.03 1.81
C ASP A 235 -12.30 17.48 1.29
N PRO A 236 -12.18 17.71 -0.03
CA PRO A 236 -12.14 19.05 -0.60
C PRO A 236 -13.41 19.86 -0.33
N ALA A 237 -14.55 19.20 -0.06
CA ALA A 237 -15.81 19.86 0.28
C ALA A 237 -15.74 20.64 1.60
N ALA A 238 -14.83 20.29 2.51
CA ALA A 238 -14.56 21.05 3.73
C ALA A 238 -13.73 22.33 3.50
N PHE A 239 -13.24 22.55 2.26
CA PHE A 239 -12.42 23.69 1.88
C PHE A 239 -13.08 24.48 0.73
N ALA A 240 -12.33 24.76 -0.33
CA ALA A 240 -12.79 25.55 -1.47
C ALA A 240 -13.73 24.75 -2.41
N GLY A 241 -13.92 23.46 -2.17
CA GLY A 241 -14.80 22.57 -2.92
C GLY A 241 -14.06 21.72 -3.97
N PRO A 242 -14.62 20.55 -4.32
CA PRO A 242 -14.00 19.58 -5.24
C PRO A 242 -13.81 20.13 -6.66
N GLU A 243 -14.73 20.97 -7.16
CA GLU A 243 -14.60 21.57 -8.50
C GLU A 243 -13.38 22.50 -8.62
N LYS A 244 -13.10 23.27 -7.57
CA LYS A 244 -11.93 24.16 -7.58
C LYS A 244 -10.63 23.35 -7.50
N LEU A 245 -10.62 22.30 -6.68
CA LEU A 245 -9.49 21.38 -6.62
C LEU A 245 -9.22 20.75 -7.99
N ALA A 246 -10.24 20.22 -8.65
CA ALA A 246 -10.10 19.60 -9.98
C ALA A 246 -9.50 20.57 -11.01
N LYS A 247 -10.00 21.82 -11.06
CA LYS A 247 -9.46 22.87 -11.94
C LYS A 247 -7.99 23.19 -11.64
N THR A 248 -7.63 23.27 -10.36
CA THR A 248 -6.24 23.51 -9.95
C THR A 248 -5.34 22.35 -10.35
N VAL A 249 -5.77 21.11 -10.10
CA VAL A 249 -5.04 19.90 -10.49
C VAL A 249 -4.81 19.89 -11.99
N GLU A 250 -5.86 20.06 -12.81
CA GLU A 250 -5.74 20.12 -14.28
C GLU A 250 -4.78 21.23 -14.75
N SER A 251 -4.84 22.41 -14.13
CA SER A 251 -3.94 23.50 -14.48
C SER A 251 -2.48 23.16 -14.18
N LEU A 252 -2.21 22.50 -13.05
CA LEU A 252 -0.87 22.06 -12.68
C LEU A 252 -0.38 20.94 -13.60
N VAL A 253 -1.24 19.96 -13.91
CA VAL A 253 -0.97 18.88 -14.87
C VAL A 253 -0.50 19.45 -16.20
N ARG A 254 -1.31 20.34 -16.80
CA ARG A 254 -1.00 20.95 -18.10
C ARG A 254 0.28 21.76 -18.05
N HIS A 255 0.55 22.46 -16.94
CA HIS A 255 1.79 23.21 -16.78
C HIS A 255 3.01 22.28 -16.76
N VAL A 256 2.96 21.18 -16.01
CA VAL A 256 4.05 20.20 -15.95
C VAL A 256 4.25 19.51 -17.30
N ASP A 257 3.17 19.09 -17.97
CA ASP A 257 3.25 18.48 -19.30
C ASP A 257 3.82 19.43 -20.36
N SER A 258 3.57 20.74 -20.23
CA SER A 258 4.08 21.75 -21.16
C SER A 258 5.59 22.04 -21.02
N GLN A 259 6.23 21.58 -19.94
CA GLN A 259 7.64 21.88 -19.64
C GLN A 259 8.64 20.89 -20.26
N GLU A 260 8.23 19.97 -21.14
CA GLU A 260 9.03 18.85 -21.71
C GLU A 260 9.75 17.96 -20.68
N ASN A 261 9.43 16.65 -20.70
CA ASN A 261 10.14 15.58 -19.98
C ASN A 261 10.29 15.75 -18.46
N SER A 262 9.18 15.65 -17.71
CA SER A 262 9.23 15.11 -16.35
C SER A 262 8.77 13.64 -16.33
N PRO A 263 9.67 12.65 -16.53
CA PRO A 263 9.37 11.23 -16.35
C PRO A 263 8.71 10.92 -15.01
N ALA A 264 9.09 11.65 -13.96
CA ALA A 264 8.54 11.49 -12.61
C ALA A 264 7.04 11.80 -12.54
N TYR A 265 6.58 12.79 -13.30
CA TYR A 265 5.16 13.14 -13.37
C TYR A 265 4.34 12.12 -14.17
N ARG A 266 4.86 11.65 -15.31
CA ARG A 266 4.18 10.61 -16.11
C ARG A 266 4.06 9.28 -15.36
N ALA A 267 5.05 8.91 -14.56
CA ALA A 267 4.99 7.74 -13.68
C ALA A 267 3.90 7.85 -12.59
N ALA A 268 3.36 9.04 -12.32
CA ALA A 268 2.28 9.27 -11.36
C ALA A 268 0.86 9.10 -11.96
N ILE A 269 0.75 8.82 -13.25
CA ILE A 269 -0.54 8.83 -13.98
C ILE A 269 -0.83 7.47 -14.63
N THR A 270 0.12 6.53 -14.66
CA THR A 270 -0.03 5.33 -15.49
C THR A 270 -0.78 4.21 -14.78
N GLU A 271 -1.96 3.90 -15.29
CA GLU A 271 -2.50 2.54 -15.24
C GLU A 271 -1.87 1.73 -16.38
N SER A 272 -1.50 0.49 -16.08
CA SER A 272 -1.01 -0.52 -17.01
C SER A 272 -2.09 -1.56 -17.24
N PRO A 273 -2.27 -2.07 -18.46
CA PRO A 273 -3.07 -3.27 -18.68
C PRO A 273 -2.58 -4.39 -17.76
N PHE A 274 -3.51 -5.14 -17.16
CA PHE A 274 -3.16 -6.32 -16.38
C PHE A 274 -2.50 -7.37 -17.29
N ALA A 275 -1.17 -7.50 -17.16
CA ALA A 275 -0.35 -8.37 -18.00
C ALA A 275 0.81 -8.93 -17.15
N PRO A 276 0.52 -9.84 -16.20
CA PRO A 276 1.56 -10.42 -15.35
C PRO A 276 2.59 -11.19 -16.18
N GLU A 277 3.83 -11.20 -15.72
CA GLU A 277 4.90 -11.97 -16.34
C GLU A 277 4.58 -13.47 -16.36
N GLU A 278 5.09 -14.19 -17.36
CA GLU A 278 4.90 -15.64 -17.49
C GLU A 278 5.49 -16.41 -16.28
N SER A 279 6.61 -15.92 -15.74
CA SER A 279 7.25 -16.40 -14.51
C SER A 279 6.33 -16.30 -13.29
N THR A 280 5.59 -15.19 -13.16
CA THR A 280 4.60 -14.96 -12.10
C THR A 280 3.44 -15.93 -12.23
N LEU A 281 2.90 -16.08 -13.44
CA LEU A 281 1.81 -17.03 -13.71
C LEU A 281 2.21 -18.46 -13.37
N GLN A 282 3.43 -18.87 -13.75
CA GLN A 282 3.93 -20.20 -13.47
C GLN A 282 4.04 -20.47 -11.96
N GLN A 283 4.63 -19.54 -11.18
CA GLN A 283 4.79 -19.71 -9.73
C GLN A 283 3.44 -19.78 -8.99
N ILE A 284 2.49 -18.93 -9.37
CA ILE A 284 1.14 -18.97 -8.78
C ILE A 284 0.44 -20.28 -9.15
N HIS A 285 0.61 -20.76 -10.38
CA HIS A 285 0.03 -22.03 -10.82
C HIS A 285 0.63 -23.23 -10.06
N GLU A 286 1.95 -23.28 -9.91
CA GLU A 286 2.64 -24.32 -9.12
C GLU A 286 2.18 -24.30 -7.65
N LEU A 287 2.01 -23.11 -7.06
CA LEU A 287 1.44 -22.96 -5.73
C LEU A 287 0.02 -23.50 -5.66
N ALA A 288 -0.84 -23.14 -6.61
CA ALA A 288 -2.22 -23.61 -6.68
C ALA A 288 -2.30 -25.15 -6.77
N GLN A 289 -1.46 -25.75 -7.63
CA GLN A 289 -1.34 -27.20 -7.75
C GLN A 289 -0.91 -27.86 -6.43
N LYS A 290 0.12 -27.32 -5.77
CA LYS A 290 0.60 -27.81 -4.47
C LYS A 290 -0.51 -27.76 -3.40
N LEU A 291 -1.34 -26.74 -3.43
CA LEU A 291 -2.47 -26.55 -2.51
C LEU A 291 -3.75 -27.27 -2.94
N LYS A 292 -3.74 -27.94 -4.11
CA LYS A 292 -4.91 -28.59 -4.71
C LYS A 292 -6.09 -27.61 -4.88
N VAL A 293 -5.78 -26.41 -5.36
CA VAL A 293 -6.73 -25.34 -5.67
C VAL A 293 -6.89 -25.26 -7.18
N SER A 294 -8.13 -25.27 -7.66
CA SER A 294 -8.47 -25.02 -9.06
C SER A 294 -9.58 -23.99 -9.11
N VAL A 295 -9.51 -23.07 -10.08
CA VAL A 295 -10.62 -22.18 -10.41
C VAL A 295 -11.33 -22.80 -11.60
N ASN A 296 -12.65 -22.95 -11.49
CA ASN A 296 -13.50 -23.35 -12.61
C ASN A 296 -13.74 -22.16 -13.55
#